data_AF-A0A829WG38-F1
#
_entry.id   AF-A0A829WG38-F1
#
_cell.length_a   1.000
_cell.length_b   1.000
_cell.length_c   1.000
_cell.angle_alpha   90.00
_cell.angle_beta   90.00
_cell.angle_gamma   90.00
#
_symmetry.space_group_name_H-M   'P 1'
#
loop_
_entity.id
_entity.type
_entity.pdbx_description
1 polymer ?
#
loop_
_entity_poly.entity_id
_entity_poly.type
_entity_poly.pdbx_seq_one_letter_code
_entity_poly.pdbx_strand_id
1 'polypeptide(L)' 'MEIQEEYYSINEICRNFKISQSTVYKMIKDKKIRAIKLGRCWKIPKKEFLQMLYEHF' A
#
# COMPACT_ATOMS: atom_id res chain seq x y z
N MET A 1 3.62 19.37 14.21
CA MET A 1 3.74 17.91 14.09
C MET A 1 4.02 17.62 12.62
N GLU A 2 5.27 17.34 12.28
CA GLU A 2 5.59 16.81 10.95
C GLU A 2 4.85 15.48 10.81
N ILE A 3 3.94 15.41 9.84
CA ILE A 3 3.37 14.12 9.45
C ILE A 3 4.53 13.44 8.70
N GLN A 4 5.34 12.67 9.42
CA GLN A 4 6.22 11.72 8.75
C GLN A 4 5.31 10.89 7.85
N GLU A 5 5.50 10.99 6.54
CA GLU A 5 4.77 10.14 5.61
C GLU A 5 5.16 8.70 5.93
N GLU A 6 4.29 8.02 6.66
CA GLU A 6 4.49 6.62 6.93
C GLU A 6 4.12 5.83 5.67
N TYR A 7 4.98 4.86 5.33
CA TYR A 7 4.79 3.98 4.19
C TYR A 7 4.63 2.54 4.67
N TYR A 8 3.83 1.75 3.96
CA TYR A 8 3.88 0.30 4.02
C TYR A 8 4.76 -0.26 2.91
N SER A 9 5.47 -1.33 3.23
CA SER A 9 5.92 -2.32 2.26
C SER A 9 4.77 -3.27 1.87
N ILE A 10 4.91 -3.96 0.74
CA ILE A 10 3.97 -5.02 0.33
C ILE A 10 3.85 -6.10 1.41
N ASN A 11 4.96 -6.47 2.06
CA ASN A 11 4.98 -7.50 3.09
C ASN A 11 4.18 -7.10 4.34
N GLU A 12 4.28 -5.83 4.77
CA GLU A 12 3.48 -5.30 5.87
C GLU A 12 1.99 -5.31 5.51
N ILE A 13 1.64 -4.92 4.28
CA ILE A 13 0.24 -4.98 3.82
C ILE A 13 -0.29 -6.41 3.90
N CYS A 14 0.48 -7.37 3.37
CA CYS A 14 0.07 -8.76 3.35
C CYS A 14 -0.10 -9.33 4.77
N ARG A 15 0.82 -8.99 5.68
CA ARG A 15 0.79 -9.47 7.06
C ARG A 15 -0.37 -8.88 7.87
N ASN A 16 -0.56 -7.56 7.75
CA ASN A 16 -1.47 -6.79 8.61
C ASN A 16 -2.92 -6.86 8.13
N PHE A 17 -3.15 -6.84 6.81
CA PHE A 17 -4.50 -6.80 6.23
C PHE A 17 -4.92 -8.12 5.58
N LYS A 18 -4.08 -9.16 5.66
CA LYS A 18 -4.33 -10.50 5.09
C LYS A 18 -4.63 -10.48 3.59
N ILE A 19 -4.05 -9.52 2.87
CA ILE A 19 -4.15 -9.39 1.42
C ILE A 19 -3.01 -10.20 0.77
N SER A 20 -3.29 -10.95 -0.29
CA SER A 20 -2.23 -11.66 -1.02
C SER A 20 -1.30 -10.69 -1.76
N GLN A 21 -0.03 -11.05 -1.92
CA GLN A 21 0.92 -10.24 -2.69
C GLN A 21 0.42 -9.98 -4.12
N SER A 22 -0.17 -10.98 -4.77
CA SER A 22 -0.75 -10.86 -6.12
C SER A 22 -1.84 -9.79 -6.19
N THR A 23 -2.69 -9.72 -5.16
CA THR A 23 -3.72 -8.67 -5.05
C THR A 23 -3.10 -7.30 -4.86
N VAL A 24 -2.09 -7.16 -3.99
CA VAL A 24 -1.39 -5.87 -3.81
C VAL A 24 -0.73 -5.41 -5.13
N TYR A 25 -0.04 -6.30 -5.85
CA TYR A 25 0.52 -5.99 -7.16
C TYR A 25 -0.55 -5.60 -8.18
N LYS A 26 -1.70 -6.29 -8.17
CA LYS A 26 -2.83 -5.93 -9.03
C LYS A 26 -3.38 -4.54 -8.68
N MET A 27 -3.52 -4.20 -7.40
CA MET A 27 -3.95 -2.86 -6.96
C MET A 27 -2.98 -1.77 -7.45
N ILE A 28 -1.67 -2.02 -7.40
CA ILE A 28 -0.65 -1.09 -7.93
C ILE A 28 -0.78 -0.98 -9.46
N LYS A 29 -0.87 -2.11 -10.17
CA LYS A 29 -0.98 -2.16 -11.64
C LYS A 29 -2.24 -1.45 -12.15
N ASP A 30 -3.36 -1.67 -11.46
CA ASP A 30 -4.66 -1.08 -11.78
C ASP A 30 -4.77 0.38 -11.29
N LYS A 31 -3.69 0.95 -10.73
CA LYS A 31 -3.62 2.32 -10.18
C LYS A 31 -4.65 2.60 -9.07
N LYS A 32 -5.12 1.55 -8.37
CA LYS A 32 -6.03 1.69 -7.22
C LYS A 32 -5.34 2.26 -5.98
N ILE A 33 -4.03 2.04 -5.86
CA ILE A 33 -3.19 2.62 -4.81
C ILE A 33 -1.93 3.24 -5.41
N ARG A 34 -1.48 4.36 -4.85
CA ARG A 34 -0.17 4.92 -5.19
C ARG A 34 0.93 4.07 -4.57
N ALA A 35 1.98 3.83 -5.34
CA ALA A 35 3.15 3.10 -4.86
C ALA A 35 4.42 3.64 -5.55
N ILE A 36 5.47 3.82 -4.75
CA ILE A 36 6.79 4.30 -5.19
C ILE A 36 7.73 3.11 -5.19
N LYS A 37 8.35 2.83 -6.33
CA LYS A 37 9.36 1.77 -6.45
C LYS A 37 10.74 2.32 -6.11
N LEU A 38 11.34 1.78 -5.05
CA LEU A 38 12.71 2.09 -4.62
C LEU A 38 13.57 0.83 -4.75
N GLY A 39 14.21 0.70 -5.91
CA GLY A 39 14.97 -0.50 -6.27
C GLY A 39 14.07 -1.74 -6.30
N ARG A 40 14.30 -2.67 -5.36
CA ARG A 40 13.51 -3.91 -5.22
C ARG A 40 12.33 -3.76 -4.26
N CYS A 41 12.21 -2.64 -3.58
CA CYS A 41 11.17 -2.39 -2.58
C CYS A 41 10.08 -1.49 -3.14
N TRP A 42 8.86 -1.68 -2.64
CA TRP A 42 7.74 -0.77 -2.87
C TRP A 42 7.41 -0.04 -1.59
N LYS A 43 7.18 1.28 -1.69
CA LYS A 43 6.66 2.12 -0.63
C LYS A 43 5.27 2.60 -0.99
N ILE A 44 4.30 2.31 -0.13
CA ILE A 44 2.89 2.60 -0.34
C ILE A 44 2.45 3.56 0.77
N PRO A 45 2.01 4.79 0.47
CA PRO A 45 1.60 5.75 1.49
C PRO A 45 0.49 5.17 2.38
N LYS A 46 0.72 5.09 3.70
CA LYS A 46 -0.24 4.45 4.62
C LYS A 46 -1.61 5.12 4.56
N LYS A 47 -1.64 6.46 4.58
CA LYS A 47 -2.89 7.25 4.58
C LYS A 47 -3.79 6.88 3.40
N GLU A 48 -3.25 6.85 2.19
CA GLU A 48 -4.02 6.55 0.99
C GLU A 48 -4.42 5.08 0.90
N PHE A 49 -3.53 4.18 1.30
CA PHE A 49 -3.85 2.77 1.33
C PHE A 49 -5.02 2.49 2.28
N LEU A 50 -4.99 3.08 3.48
CA LEU A 50 -6.08 2.97 4.46
C LEU A 50 -7.36 3.62 3.95
N GLN A 51 -7.28 4.81 3.34
CA GLN A 51 -8.43 5.47 2.74
C GLN A 51 -9.09 4.58 1.68
N MET A 52 -8.32 4.06 0.72
CA MET A 52 -8.81 3.11 -0.28
C MET A 52 -9.46 1.86 0.35
N LEU A 53 -8.83 1.32 1.39
CA LEU A 53 -9.32 0.12 2.07
C LEU A 53 -10.68 0.34 2.75
N TYR A 54 -10.90 1.50 3.37
CA TYR A 54 -12.14 1.82 4.09
C TYR A 54 -13.23 2.44 3.21
N GLU A 55 -12.89 2.96 2.02
CA GLU A 55 -13.88 3.50 1.07
C GLU A 55 -14.55 2.41 0.20
N HIS A 56 -13.95 1.22 0.12
CA HIS A 56 -14.40 0.13 -0.77
C HIS A 56 -14.89 -1.14 -0.05
N PHE A 57 -15.04 -1.11 1.28
CA PHE A 57 -15.60 -2.19 2.10
C PHE A 57 -16.59 -1.62 3.12
#